data_AF-A0A8A3S3Z2-F1
#
_entry.id   AF-A0A8A3S3Z2-F1
#
_cell.length_a   1.000
_cell.length_b   1.000
_cell.length_c   1.000
_cell.angle_alpha   90.00
_cell.angle_beta   90.00
_cell.angle_gamma   90.00
#
_symmetry.space_group_name_H-M   'P 1'
#
loop_
_entity.id
_entity.type
_entity.pdbx_description
1 polymer ?
#
loop_
_entity_poly.entity_id
_entity_poly.type
_entity_poly.pdbx_seq_one_letter_code
_entity_poly.pdbx_strand_id
1 'polypeptide(L)'
;MYDRSWPAILAVVALLCGAVLFAGCTGTDGGEELNETPGGTVNETPAAGVTGTGTITYIDLEGGFYGIVADDGARYLPLDLDEAFQQDGLKVRFTLEPAEDVMTIQQWGRPVHVVSIEEI
;
A
#
# COMPACT_ATOMS: atom_id res chain seq x y z
N MET A 1 -25.42 25.62 -17.19
CA MET A 1 -25.54 26.80 -16.32
C MET A 1 -26.15 26.33 -15.02
N TYR A 2 -25.45 26.59 -13.89
CA TYR A 2 -25.81 26.45 -12.46
C TYR A 2 -27.12 25.69 -12.13
N ASP A 3 -27.11 24.68 -11.26
CA ASP A 3 -27.02 24.97 -9.83
C ASP A 3 -26.48 23.82 -8.97
N ARG A 4 -25.76 24.24 -7.94
CA ARG A 4 -25.09 23.48 -6.89
C ARG A 4 -26.00 23.56 -5.66
N SER A 5 -26.75 22.50 -5.36
CA SER A 5 -27.58 22.43 -4.16
C SER A 5 -27.21 21.23 -3.28
N TRP A 6 -26.18 21.47 -2.49
CA TRP A 6 -25.99 20.91 -1.16
C TRP A 6 -27.14 21.40 -0.25
N PRO A 7 -27.84 20.49 0.46
CA PRO A 7 -28.05 20.77 1.87
C PRO A 7 -27.95 19.52 2.76
N ALA A 8 -27.12 19.66 3.79
CA ALA A 8 -27.51 19.39 5.17
C ALA A 8 -28.11 18.01 5.50
N ILE A 9 -27.24 17.05 5.82
CA ILE A 9 -27.53 16.11 6.93
C ILE A 9 -26.30 16.04 7.85
N LEU A 10 -25.89 17.22 8.34
CA LEU A 10 -25.31 17.37 9.67
C LEU A 10 -26.50 17.52 10.63
N ALA A 11 -26.96 16.43 11.24
CA ALA A 11 -27.69 16.38 12.52
C ALA A 11 -28.51 15.09 12.64
N VAL A 12 -27.85 13.95 12.86
CA VAL A 12 -28.44 12.89 13.69
C VAL A 12 -27.61 12.85 14.96
N VAL A 13 -28.00 13.76 15.85
CA VAL A 13 -27.46 13.97 17.18
C VAL A 13 -27.77 12.76 18.05
N ALA A 14 -26.71 12.25 18.68
CA ALA A 14 -26.62 11.71 20.04
C ALA A 14 -27.86 11.03 20.66
N LEU A 15 -27.71 9.75 21.00
CA LEU A 15 -27.70 9.22 22.38
C LEU A 15 -28.07 7.73 22.34
N LEU A 16 -27.26 6.88 23.00
CA LEU A 16 -27.70 6.02 24.13
C LEU A 16 -26.63 4.97 24.48
N CYS A 17 -26.31 4.90 25.78
CA CYS A 17 -25.55 3.87 26.51
C CYS A 17 -24.03 3.85 26.26
N GLY A 18 -23.15 4.29 27.16
CA GLY A 18 -23.27 4.39 28.60
C GLY A 18 -22.28 3.44 29.27
N ALA A 19 -21.06 3.95 29.52
CA ALA A 19 -20.10 3.56 30.56
C ALA A 19 -19.61 2.10 30.64
N VAL A 20 -18.52 1.92 31.41
CA VAL A 20 -17.95 0.65 31.93
C VAL A 20 -16.89 0.03 30.99
N LEU A 21 -15.58 -0.08 31.29
CA LEU A 21 -14.75 0.15 32.48
C LEU A 21 -13.29 0.33 32.02
N PHE A 22 -12.56 1.24 32.67
CA PHE A 22 -11.10 1.21 32.72
C PHE A 22 -10.66 -0.06 33.43
N ALA A 23 -9.99 -0.96 32.72
CA ALA A 23 -9.09 -1.95 33.32
C ALA A 23 -7.67 -1.51 32.98
N GLY A 24 -7.02 -0.84 33.94
CA GLY A 24 -5.57 -0.67 33.93
C GLY A 24 -4.90 -2.00 34.27
N CYS A 25 -3.80 -2.29 33.58
CA CYS A 25 -2.79 -3.22 34.04
C CYS A 25 -1.45 -2.49 34.02
N THR A 26 -1.00 -2.00 35.17
CA THR A 26 0.42 -1.69 35.39
C THR A 26 1.11 -3.03 35.63
N GLY A 27 1.59 -3.65 34.56
CA GLY A 27 2.35 -4.89 34.60
C GLY A 27 3.85 -4.61 34.65
N THR A 28 4.38 -4.55 35.87
CA THR A 28 5.67 -5.11 36.31
C THR A 28 6.90 -4.97 35.38
N ASP A 29 7.83 -4.11 35.81
CA ASP A 29 9.25 -4.26 35.52
C ASP A 29 9.76 -5.61 36.05
N GLY A 30 10.23 -6.47 35.16
CA GLY A 30 11.07 -7.62 35.46
C GLY A 30 12.25 -7.58 34.49
N GLY A 31 13.43 -7.29 35.02
CA GLY A 31 14.67 -7.25 34.25
C GLY A 31 15.24 -8.63 33.93
N GLU A 32 16.26 -8.61 33.05
CA GLU A 32 17.18 -9.68 32.65
C GLU A 32 16.53 -10.88 31.93
N GLU A 33 17.07 -11.44 30.85
CA GLU A 33 18.46 -11.75 30.54
C GLU A 33 18.58 -12.07 29.03
N LEU A 34 19.78 -11.84 28.49
CA LEU A 34 20.17 -11.99 27.10
C LEU A 34 20.01 -13.44 26.60
N ASN A 35 19.29 -13.63 25.50
CA ASN A 35 19.56 -14.72 24.57
C ASN A 35 19.72 -14.14 23.17
N GLU A 36 20.92 -13.63 22.90
CA GLU A 36 21.42 -13.57 21.54
C GLU A 36 21.61 -15.01 21.08
N THR A 37 20.63 -15.58 20.37
CA THR A 37 20.84 -16.80 19.59
C THR A 37 21.40 -16.39 18.23
N PRO A 38 22.68 -16.67 17.92
CA PRO A 38 23.21 -16.46 16.58
C PRO A 38 22.82 -17.67 15.72
N GLY A 39 22.24 -17.42 14.54
CA GLY A 39 22.16 -18.42 13.49
C GLY A 39 20.80 -19.08 13.31
N GLY A 40 19.75 -18.27 13.15
CA GLY A 40 18.62 -18.68 12.32
C GLY A 40 19.05 -18.57 10.86
N THR A 41 19.29 -19.71 10.20
CA THR A 41 19.33 -19.73 8.74
C THR A 41 17.93 -19.39 8.25
N VAL A 42 17.72 -18.12 7.90
CA VAL A 42 16.57 -17.77 7.08
C VAL A 42 16.79 -18.48 5.74
N ASN A 43 16.13 -19.61 5.55
CA ASN A 43 15.77 -20.04 4.22
C ASN A 43 14.77 -18.98 3.74
N GLU A 44 15.28 -17.84 3.27
CA GLU A 44 14.52 -16.86 2.51
C GLU A 44 14.08 -17.61 1.26
N THR A 45 12.88 -18.20 1.35
CA THR A 45 12.15 -18.59 0.15
C THR A 45 11.99 -17.29 -0.61
N PRO A 46 12.55 -17.16 -1.84
CA PRO A 46 12.44 -15.93 -2.60
C PRO A 46 10.97 -15.54 -2.61
N ALA A 47 10.66 -14.34 -2.13
CA ALA A 47 9.29 -13.82 -2.16
C ALA A 47 8.79 -14.00 -3.60
N ALA A 48 7.85 -14.92 -3.80
CA ALA A 48 7.44 -15.29 -5.14
C ALA A 48 6.92 -14.03 -5.84
N GLY A 49 7.60 -13.62 -6.91
CA GLY A 49 7.25 -12.42 -7.67
C GLY A 49 5.79 -12.46 -8.14
N VAL A 50 5.18 -11.29 -8.24
CA VAL A 50 3.83 -11.10 -8.77
C VAL A 50 3.92 -10.90 -10.27
N THR A 51 3.31 -11.78 -11.06
CA THR A 51 3.22 -11.65 -12.52
C THR A 51 1.80 -11.37 -12.94
N GLY A 52 1.61 -10.52 -13.94
CA GLY A 52 0.29 -10.18 -14.44
C GLY A 52 0.29 -9.24 -15.63
N THR A 53 -0.90 -8.77 -15.98
CA THR A 53 -1.14 -7.71 -16.95
C THR A 53 -1.90 -6.57 -16.31
N GLY A 54 -1.73 -5.37 -16.86
CA GLY A 54 -2.37 -4.18 -16.33
C GLY A 54 -2.20 -2.97 -17.22
N THR A 55 -2.55 -1.81 -16.66
CA THR A 55 -2.45 -0.51 -17.30
C THR A 55 -1.56 0.41 -16.47
N ILE A 56 -0.58 1.04 -17.11
CA ILE A 56 0.12 2.18 -16.53
C ILE A 56 -0.88 3.33 -16.40
N THR A 57 -1.02 3.87 -15.20
CA THR A 57 -1.95 4.96 -14.91
C THR A 57 -1.19 6.10 -14.24
N TYR A 58 -1.39 7.32 -14.70
CA TYR A 58 -0.96 8.51 -13.98
C TYR A 58 -1.93 8.81 -12.83
N ILE A 59 -1.40 9.00 -11.63
CA ILE A 59 -2.15 9.31 -10.43
C ILE A 59 -1.75 10.70 -9.96
N ASP A 60 -2.70 11.64 -9.98
CA ASP A 60 -2.52 13.02 -9.50
C ASP A 60 -2.68 13.12 -7.98
N LEU A 61 -1.75 12.51 -7.26
CA LEU A 61 -1.62 12.61 -5.79
C LEU A 61 -0.18 12.98 -5.45
N GLU A 62 -0.01 13.87 -4.47
CA GLU A 62 1.30 14.28 -3.93
C GLU A 62 2.33 14.77 -4.99
N GLY A 63 1.86 15.46 -6.02
CA GLY A 63 2.71 15.95 -7.12
C GLY A 63 2.77 15.02 -8.33
N GLY A 64 2.08 13.89 -8.27
CA GLY A 64 1.84 13.01 -9.40
C GLY A 64 2.86 11.89 -9.52
N PHE A 65 2.39 10.69 -9.84
CA PHE A 65 3.23 9.53 -10.09
C PHE A 65 2.56 8.54 -11.04
N TYR A 66 3.33 7.58 -11.57
CA TYR A 66 2.81 6.47 -12.36
C TYR A 66 2.68 5.21 -11.51
N GLY A 67 1.53 4.56 -11.61
CA GLY A 67 1.23 3.29 -10.96
C GLY A 67 0.77 2.24 -11.98
N ILE A 68 0.76 0.98 -11.56
CA ILE A 68 0.21 -0.12 -12.35
C ILE A 68 -1.13 -0.52 -11.73
N VAL A 69 -2.21 -0.43 -12.51
CA VAL A 69 -3.50 -1.02 -12.16
C VAL A 69 -3.61 -2.34 -12.90
N ALA A 70 -3.50 -3.45 -12.18
CA ALA A 70 -3.63 -4.78 -12.74
C ALA A 70 -5.07 -5.05 -13.21
N ASP A 71 -5.24 -5.99 -14.14
CA ASP A 71 -6.55 -6.31 -14.70
C ASP A 71 -7.53 -6.91 -13.66
N ASP A 72 -7.02 -7.41 -12.53
CA ASP A 72 -7.81 -7.85 -11.37
C ASP A 72 -8.18 -6.70 -10.40
N GLY A 73 -7.72 -5.48 -10.68
CA GLY A 73 -7.95 -4.28 -9.87
C GLY A 73 -6.90 -4.04 -8.78
N ALA A 74 -5.91 -4.92 -8.62
CA ALA A 74 -4.78 -4.68 -7.72
C ALA A 74 -3.98 -3.45 -8.19
N ARG A 75 -3.40 -2.74 -7.21
CA ARG A 75 -2.64 -1.50 -7.45
C ARG A 75 -1.22 -1.70 -6.98
N TYR A 76 -0.28 -1.43 -7.86
CA TYR A 76 1.15 -1.51 -7.56
C TYR A 76 1.79 -0.15 -7.78
N LEU A 77 2.60 0.26 -6.81
CA LEU A 77 3.41 1.46 -6.85
C LEU A 77 4.84 1.05 -7.20
N PRO A 78 5.24 1.11 -8.48
CA PRO A 78 6.59 0.79 -8.88
C PRO A 78 7.55 1.86 -8.39
N LEU A 79 8.61 1.43 -7.71
CA LEU A 79 9.64 2.33 -7.17
C LEU A 79 10.74 2.67 -8.20
N ASP A 80 10.81 1.89 -9.28
CA ASP A 80 11.86 1.90 -10.30
C ASP A 80 11.29 1.73 -11.73
N LEU A 81 10.13 2.34 -12.01
CA LEU A 81 9.54 2.32 -13.34
C LEU A 81 10.36 3.14 -14.35
N ASP A 82 10.85 2.47 -15.39
CA ASP A 82 11.56 3.11 -16.50
C ASP A 82 10.69 4.18 -17.19
N GLU A 83 11.31 5.31 -17.54
CA GLU A 83 10.65 6.47 -18.17
C GLU A 83 9.95 6.10 -19.49
N ALA A 84 10.43 5.10 -20.22
CA ALA A 84 9.80 4.61 -21.45
C ALA A 84 8.38 4.06 -21.21
N PHE A 85 8.08 3.59 -19.99
CA PHE A 85 6.77 3.09 -19.62
C PHE A 85 5.91 4.14 -18.90
N GLN A 86 6.40 5.36 -18.67
CA GLN A 86 5.65 6.45 -18.05
C GLN A 86 4.68 7.12 -19.02
N GLN A 87 3.78 6.30 -19.59
CA GLN A 87 2.73 6.73 -20.50
C GLN A 87 1.38 6.30 -19.92
N ASP A 88 0.54 7.28 -19.64
CA ASP A 88 -0.82 7.01 -19.15
C ASP A 88 -1.63 6.19 -20.16
N GLY A 89 -2.27 5.13 -19.68
CA GLY A 89 -3.06 4.20 -20.48
C GLY A 89 -2.27 3.06 -21.14
N LEU A 90 -0.94 3.00 -21.00
CA LEU A 90 -0.12 1.96 -21.62
C LEU A 90 -0.45 0.57 -21.05
N LYS A 91 -0.80 -0.38 -21.92
CA LYS A 91 -1.03 -1.77 -21.53
C LYS A 91 0.29 -2.51 -21.43
N VAL A 92 0.47 -3.23 -20.32
CA VAL A 92 1.73 -3.91 -20.02
C VAL A 92 1.51 -5.32 -19.47
N ARG A 93 2.50 -6.17 -19.71
CA ARG A 93 2.74 -7.40 -18.94
C ARG A 93 3.93 -7.18 -18.01
N PHE A 94 3.83 -7.65 -16.78
CA PHE A 94 4.84 -7.38 -15.76
C PHE A 94 5.18 -8.61 -14.92
N THR A 95 6.37 -8.57 -14.34
CA THR A 95 6.78 -9.33 -13.15
C THR A 95 7.31 -8.32 -12.14
N LEU A 96 6.80 -8.38 -10.92
CA LEU A 96 7.05 -7.43 -9.84
C LEU A 96 7.53 -8.16 -8.60
N GLU A 97 8.45 -7.55 -7.86
CA GLU A 97 8.87 -8.02 -6.56
C GLU A 97 8.33 -7.07 -5.49
N PRO A 98 7.61 -7.55 -4.47
CA PRO A 98 7.19 -6.70 -3.37
C PRO A 98 8.37 -6.02 -2.67
N ALA A 99 8.30 -4.72 -2.49
CA ALA A 99 9.25 -4.01 -1.65
C ALA A 99 8.75 -4.06 -0.20
N GLU A 100 9.38 -4.89 0.63
CA GLU A 100 9.09 -4.98 2.06
C GLU A 100 9.66 -3.78 2.81
N ASP A 101 9.02 -3.39 3.91
CA ASP A 101 9.44 -2.29 4.80
C ASP A 101 9.61 -0.90 4.15
N VAL A 102 9.06 -0.69 2.95
CA VAL A 102 9.02 0.63 2.30
C VAL A 102 7.75 1.37 2.68
N MET A 103 7.91 2.50 3.36
CA MET A 103 6.85 3.46 3.60
C MET A 103 6.89 4.54 2.53
N THR A 104 5.79 4.72 1.80
CA THR A 104 5.69 5.73 0.74
C THR A 104 4.78 6.87 1.17
N ILE A 105 5.10 8.08 0.72
CA ILE A 105 4.23 9.24 0.95
C ILE A 105 2.89 9.04 0.22
N GLN A 106 2.93 8.41 -0.97
CA GLN A 106 1.78 8.30 -1.89
C GLN A 106 0.58 7.59 -1.26
N GLN A 107 0.81 6.74 -0.24
CA GLN A 107 -0.22 5.95 0.45
C GLN A 107 -1.20 5.25 -0.51
N TRP A 108 -0.67 4.82 -1.66
CA TRP A 108 -1.44 4.24 -2.75
C TRP A 108 -0.73 3.02 -3.32
N GLY A 109 -1.47 1.92 -3.44
CA GLY A 109 -0.96 0.67 -3.99
C GLY A 109 0.06 -0.03 -3.08
N ARG A 110 0.49 -1.22 -3.51
CA ARG A 110 1.59 -1.96 -2.87
C ARG A 110 2.92 -1.52 -3.50
N PRO A 111 3.90 -1.06 -2.72
CA PRO A 111 5.25 -0.77 -3.23
C PRO A 111 5.89 -2.02 -3.84
N VAL A 112 6.48 -1.89 -5.03
CA VAL A 112 7.12 -2.98 -5.76
C VAL A 112 8.36 -2.51 -6.52
N HIS A 113 9.27 -3.43 -6.77
CA HIS A 113 10.33 -3.33 -7.75
C HIS A 113 9.92 -4.03 -9.05
N VAL A 114 10.27 -3.45 -10.20
CA VAL A 114 9.98 -4.01 -11.51
C VAL A 114 11.08 -4.99 -11.90
N VAL A 115 10.74 -6.28 -11.96
CA VAL A 115 11.67 -7.34 -12.42
C VAL A 115 11.68 -7.42 -13.94
N SER A 116 10.50 -7.34 -14.56
CA SER A 116 10.35 -7.29 -16.02
C SER A 116 9.07 -6.56 -16.39
N ILE A 117 9.10 -5.76 -17.46
CA ILE A 117 7.91 -5.10 -17.99
C ILE A 117 8.02 -4.96 -19.51
N GLU A 118 6.91 -5.20 -20.20
CA GLU A 118 6.81 -5.07 -21.66
C GLU A 118 5.43 -4.54 -22.06
N GLU A 119 5.36 -3.75 -23.13
CA GLU A 119 4.12 -3.28 -23.75
C GLU A 119 3.43 -4.45 -24.49
N ILE A 120 2.09 -4.49 -24.46
CA ILE A 120 1.28 -5.54 -25.08
C ILE A 120 0.09 -5.03 -25.90
#